data_AF-A0A0J6FVJ8-F1
#
_entry.id   AF-A0A0J6FVJ8-F1
#
_cell.length_a   1.000
_cell.length_b   1.000
_cell.length_c   1.000
_cell.angle_alpha   90.00
_cell.angle_beta   90.00
_cell.angle_gamma   90.00
#
_symmetry.space_group_name_H-M   'P 1'
#
loop_
_entity.id
_entity.type
_entity.pdbx_description
1 polymer ?
#
loop_
_entity_poly.entity_id
_entity_poly.type
_entity_poly.pdbx_seq_one_letter_code
_entity_poly.pdbx_strand_id
1 'polypeptide(L)' 'MSVRLNLNLSDDLNKAIDQAALESQQSKSEILRKALQLYLAARDGTKQGRKIGLVNPETRQLETEIIGL' A
#
# COMPACT_ATOMS: atom_id res chain seq x y z
N MET A 1 16.47 -9.09 11.46
CA MET A 1 17.03 -7.78 11.84
C MET A 1 16.03 -6.69 11.49
N SER A 2 15.87 -5.66 12.31
CA SER A 2 15.03 -4.48 12.03
C SER A 2 15.88 -3.21 12.06
N VAL A 3 15.63 -2.29 11.13
CA VAL A 3 16.25 -0.97 11.10
C VAL A 3 15.23 0.06 11.55
N ARG A 4 15.67 1.08 12.31
CA ARG A 4 14.80 2.19 12.71
C ARG A 4 14.62 3.16 11.53
N LEU A 5 13.37 3.44 11.21
CA LEU A 5 12.99 4.38 10.15
C LEU A 5 12.22 5.54 10.79
N ASN A 6 12.66 6.77 10.53
CA ASN A 6 11.93 7.98 10.91
C ASN A 6 11.36 8.61 9.63
N LEU A 7 10.07 8.92 9.63
CA LEU A 7 9.36 9.47 8.47
C LEU A 7 8.64 10.75 8.88
N ASN A 8 8.62 11.72 7.96
CA ASN A 8 7.74 12.87 8.06
C ASN A 8 6.49 12.56 7.24
N LEU A 9 5.33 12.56 7.90
CA LEU A 9 4.02 12.31 7.28
C LEU A 9 3.15 13.53 7.52
N SER A 10 2.21 13.81 6.61
CA SER A 10 1.14 14.76 6.91
C SER A 10 0.25 14.21 8.01
N ASP A 11 -0.39 15.11 8.77
CA ASP A 11 -1.31 14.73 9.84
C ASP A 11 -2.46 13.86 9.33
N ASP A 12 -2.98 14.19 8.15
CA ASP A 12 -4.08 13.43 7.52
C ASP A 12 -3.65 12.01 7.16
N LEU A 13 -2.44 11.83 6.62
CA LEU A 13 -1.91 10.50 6.32
C LEU A 13 -1.67 9.70 7.60
N ASN A 14 -1.13 10.33 8.65
CA ASN A 14 -0.95 9.65 9.93
C ASN A 14 -2.30 9.19 10.51
N LYS A 15 -3.35 10.03 10.44
CA LYS A 15 -4.70 9.65 10.88
C LYS A 15 -5.28 8.49 10.08
N ALA A 16 -5.09 8.49 8.76
CA ALA A 16 -5.54 7.39 7.90
C ALA A 16 -4.83 6.07 8.26
N ILE A 17 -3.52 6.12 8.54
CA ILE A 17 -2.75 4.95 9.00
C ILE A 17 -3.25 4.48 10.37
N ASP A 18 -3.53 5.41 11.28
CA ASP A 18 -4.10 5.10 12.61
C ASP A 18 -5.43 4.37 12.51
N GLN A 19 -6.32 4.87 11.64
CA GLN A 19 -7.61 4.24 11.41
C GLN A 19 -7.46 2.82 10.84
N ALA A 20 -6.62 2.64 9.81
CA ALA A 20 -6.36 1.33 9.21
C ALA A 20 -5.72 0.35 10.22
N ALA A 21 -4.85 0.83 11.08
CA ALA A 21 -4.24 0.04 12.16
C ALA A 21 -5.29 -0.43 13.17
N LEU A 22 -6.21 0.46 13.58
CA LEU A 22 -7.32 0.12 14.49
C LEU A 22 -8.26 -0.91 13.87
N GLU A 23 -8.72 -0.69 12.65
CA GLU A 23 -9.66 -1.57 11.94
C GLU A 23 -9.10 -2.99 11.74
N SER A 24 -7.80 -3.08 11.49
CA SER A 24 -7.12 -4.36 11.25
C SER A 24 -6.48 -4.99 12.49
N GLN A 25 -6.63 -4.36 13.66
CA GLN A 25 -5.97 -4.73 14.93
C GLN A 25 -4.46 -4.93 14.78
N GLN A 26 -3.82 -4.08 13.97
CA GLN A 26 -2.39 -4.12 13.68
C GLN A 26 -1.69 -2.87 14.19
N SER A 27 -0.37 -2.94 14.31
CA SER A 27 0.45 -1.76 14.59
C SER A 27 0.65 -0.91 13.33
N LYS A 28 0.88 0.40 13.50
CA LYS A 28 1.26 1.29 12.37
C LYS A 28 2.46 0.75 11.60
N SER A 29 3.44 0.18 12.31
CA SER A 29 4.64 -0.40 11.73
C SER A 29 4.33 -1.57 10.78
N GLU A 30 3.30 -2.37 11.08
CA GLU A 30 2.86 -3.46 10.20
C GLU A 30 2.12 -2.93 8.97
N ILE A 31 1.25 -1.93 9.13
CA ILE A 31 0.59 -1.24 8.01
C ILE A 31 1.63 -0.64 7.06
N LEU A 32 2.59 0.11 7.60
CA LEU A 32 3.67 0.72 6.81
C LEU A 32 4.53 -0.34 6.11
N ARG A 33 4.85 -1.46 6.77
CA ARG A 33 5.62 -2.54 6.16
C ARG A 33 4.87 -3.17 4.98
N LYS A 34 3.57 -3.45 5.13
CA LYS A 34 2.73 -3.98 4.05
C LYS A 34 2.61 -3.00 2.89
N ALA A 35 2.41 -1.72 3.17
CA ALA A 35 2.35 -0.67 2.17
C ALA A 35 3.67 -0.58 1.36
N LEU A 36 4.82 -0.61 2.03
CA LEU A 36 6.13 -0.62 1.37
C LEU A 36 6.35 -1.88 0.53
N GLN A 37 5.93 -3.06 1.01
CA GLN A 37 6.02 -4.30 0.24
C GLN A 37 5.15 -4.26 -1.02
N LEU A 38 3.91 -3.77 -0.90
CA LEU A 38 3.01 -3.59 -2.03
C LEU A 38 3.60 -2.61 -3.05
N TYR A 39 4.16 -1.50 -2.59
CA TYR A 39 4.82 -0.51 -3.43
C TYR A 39 5.96 -1.13 -4.25
N LEU A 40 6.85 -1.89 -3.61
CA LEU A 40 7.96 -2.55 -4.29
C LEU A 40 7.47 -3.58 -5.33
N ALA A 41 6.49 -4.41 -4.96
CA ALA A 41 5.90 -5.39 -5.89
C ALA A 41 5.22 -4.71 -7.09
N ALA A 42 4.49 -3.63 -6.86
CA ALA A 42 3.85 -2.84 -7.90
C ALA A 42 4.90 -2.23 -8.86
N ARG A 43 5.95 -1.62 -8.30
CA ARG A 43 7.04 -1.01 -9.07
C ARG A 43 7.76 -2.04 -9.96
N ASP A 44 8.03 -3.23 -9.41
CA ASP A 44 8.66 -4.31 -10.18
C ASP A 44 7.73 -4.85 -11.27
N GLY A 45 6.43 -4.95 -11.01
CA GLY A 45 5.41 -5.28 -12.00
C GLY A 45 5.37 -4.27 -13.15
N THR A 46 5.32 -2.98 -12.84
CA THR A 46 5.30 -1.89 -13.84
C THR A 46 6.55 -1.91 -14.72
N LYS A 47 7.73 -2.15 -14.14
CA LYS A 47 8.98 -2.31 -14.91
C LYS A 47 8.95 -3.47 -15.90
N GLN A 48 8.17 -4.51 -15.60
CA GLN A 48 7.96 -5.67 -16.48
C GLN A 48 6.81 -5.43 -17.49
N GLY A 49 6.28 -4.20 -17.58
CA GLY A 49 5.18 -3.85 -18.46
C GLY A 49 3.80 -4.30 -17.96
N ARG A 50 3.69 -4.73 -16.70
CA ARG A 50 2.39 -5.10 -16.11
C ARG A 50 1.65 -3.87 -15.60
N LYS A 51 0.33 -3.95 -15.65
CA LYS A 51 -0.57 -2.94 -15.07
C LYS A 51 -0.92 -3.31 -13.64
N ILE A 52 -1.07 -2.30 -12.79
CA ILE A 52 -1.53 -2.45 -11.41
C ILE A 52 -2.90 -1.80 -11.31
N GLY A 53 -3.81 -2.40 -10.55
CA GLY A 53 -5.11 -1.79 -10.34
C GLY A 53 -6.05 -2.61 -9.48
N LEU A 54 -7.24 -2.06 -9.28
CA LEU A 54 -8.32 -2.65 -8.51
C LEU A 54 -9.19 -3.48 -9.43
N VAL A 55 -9.43 -4.72 -9.01
CA VAL A 55 -10.18 -5.72 -9.78
C VAL A 55 -11.52 -5.94 -9.10
N ASN A 56 -12.60 -5.95 -9.88
CA ASN A 56 -13.90 -6.34 -9.39
C ASN A 56 -13.85 -7.80 -8.91
N PRO A 57 -14.22 -8.10 -7.66
CA PRO A 57 -14.11 -9.45 -7.13
C PRO A 57 -15.04 -10.47 -7.83
N GLU A 58 -16.18 -10.02 -8.34
CA GLU A 58 -17.18 -10.88 -9.01
C GLU A 58 -16.82 -11.13 -10.48
N THR A 59 -16.52 -10.06 -11.23
CA THR A 59 -16.29 -10.15 -12.68
C THR A 59 -14.83 -10.41 -13.04
N ARG A 60 -13.91 -10.23 -12.08
CA ARG A 60 -12.45 -10.30 -12.26
C ARG A 60 -11.90 -9.33 -13.30
N GLN A 61 -12.66 -8.30 -13.65
CA GLN A 61 -12.23 -7.24 -14.56
C GLN A 61 -11.50 -6.14 -13.80
N LEU A 62 -10.48 -5.56 -14.44
CA LEU A 62 -9.79 -4.38 -13.93
C LEU A 62 -10.73 -3.18 -14.05
N GLU A 63 -11.20 -2.64 -12.92
CA GLU A 63 -12.08 -1.47 -12.90
C GLU A 63 -11.30 -0.17 -12.85
N THR A 64 -10.19 -0.15 -12.11
CA THR A 64 -9.36 1.03 -11.96
C THR A 64 -7.90 0.65 -12.15
N GLU A 65 -7.24 1.25 -13.13
CA GLU A 65 -5.79 1.17 -13.28
C GLU A 65 -5.12 2.25 -12.43
N ILE A 66 -4.12 1.87 -11.64
CA ILE A 66 -3.31 2.78 -10.84
C ILE A 66 -2.06 3.11 -11.65
N ILE A 67 -1.93 4.38 -12.04
CA ILE A 67 -0.80 4.89 -12.83
C ILE A 67 0.16 5.65 -11.89
N GLY A 68 1.46 5.37 -12.01
CA GLY A 68 2.50 6.18 -11.36
C GLY A 68 2.90 5.78 -9.94
N LEU A 69 2.79 4.48 -9.58
CA LEU A 69 3.44 3.90 -8.39
C LEU A 69 4.96 3.83 -8.59
#